data_AF-A0A3D1K2B1-F1
#
_entry.id   AF-A0A3D1K2B1-F1
#
_cell.length_a   1.000
_cell.length_b   1.000
_cell.length_c   1.000
_cell.angle_alpha   90.00
_cell.angle_beta   90.00
_cell.angle_gamma   90.00
#
_symmetry.space_group_name_H-M   'P 1'
#
loop_
_entity.id
_entity.type
_entity.pdbx_description
1 polymer ?
#
loop_
_entity_poly.entity_id
_entity_poly.type
_entity_poly.pdbx_seq_one_letter_code
_entity_poly.pdbx_strand_id
1 'polypeptide(L)'
;MFTFFISIGSNAAIIMPYILNDNMVVQRGVDLPIWGLAEPGEEVTVEFNGQKVKTFADDKEGRWRLSLKPMEASSKPQQMRISAAKASFKIENVLIGDVWIYGIQTSFGGNIRKPEPEVIELPKEITGAKDENRPKENEVPVKEVKILDPLVRIFDVKRTIAKTSQNLVSGTWMNFDTDNCSRFPEIAYGFACRVKTGQDVPVGILNVSWNSSATESWIKDGTLRKNPDYAQIFPYWSSAIQNFANNKTRWENEVKQWEKIKDSRPKNPPRKPEFPDGPDSQRQPSVLYYGMLTQVIPFKPKGVIWCQSDKIYAKPFSKCFTLLLKELVNDLREDFESPELPFVLIQYPVYGKRQELPAEAATSFGPFIREAQVSAADMKFLAVVSPLNLIGETWQSAAADRIYSGAIAAAYDQKPFSPGPVFKSVSIDKNKATITFDNAEGGLKALYVEHFEGNKGDLEGQTVRITEKQKLVDGNYATERTIAVDPASTAKVVKVAVKKTEEKLKNGESSFKEDSWLTIENPVSATGFAIAEDKAPFKWANTAIEGNTVTVWNDEVKKPKAVRYGWANNPIGNLHGKDGIPANCFRTDK
;
A
#
# COMPACT_ATOMS: atom_id res chain seq x y z
N MET A 1 11.99 -36.80 -17.15
CA MET A 1 13.16 -36.14 -17.77
C MET A 1 12.88 -36.09 -19.27
N PHE A 2 12.22 -35.03 -19.74
CA PHE A 2 12.01 -34.78 -21.17
C PHE A 2 12.70 -33.45 -21.48
N THR A 3 13.87 -33.55 -22.08
CA THR A 3 14.65 -32.41 -22.56
C THR A 3 14.07 -32.03 -23.92
N PHE A 4 13.32 -30.93 -23.98
CA PHE A 4 12.90 -30.33 -25.24
C PHE A 4 14.11 -29.58 -25.82
N PHE A 5 14.77 -30.15 -26.83
CA PHE A 5 15.67 -29.39 -27.69
C PHE A 5 14.83 -28.60 -28.69
N ILE A 6 14.67 -27.30 -28.43
CA ILE A 6 14.21 -26.37 -29.46
C ILE A 6 15.40 -26.14 -30.40
N SER A 7 15.29 -26.65 -31.62
CA SER A 7 16.19 -26.26 -32.71
C SER A 7 15.87 -24.81 -33.06
N ILE A 8 16.73 -23.88 -32.62
CA ILE A 8 16.65 -22.46 -32.97
C ILE A 8 17.23 -22.35 -34.39
N GLY A 9 16.38 -22.05 -35.37
CA GLY A 9 16.83 -21.71 -36.73
C GLY A 9 17.73 -20.47 -36.71
N SER A 10 18.75 -20.46 -37.58
CA SER A 10 19.83 -19.46 -37.59
C SER A 10 19.41 -18.07 -38.06
N ASN A 11 18.60 -17.37 -37.26
CA ASN A 11 18.58 -15.91 -37.25
C ASN A 11 19.08 -15.51 -35.86
N ALA A 12 20.34 -15.08 -35.77
CA ALA A 12 20.95 -14.61 -34.53
C ALA A 12 20.04 -13.53 -33.92
N ALA A 13 19.38 -13.84 -32.81
CA ALA A 13 18.37 -13.00 -32.21
C ALA A 13 18.88 -12.47 -30.87
N ILE A 14 18.99 -11.15 -30.75
CA ILE A 14 19.11 -10.50 -29.46
C ILE A 14 17.76 -10.63 -28.77
N ILE A 15 17.73 -11.24 -27.59
CA ILE A 15 16.50 -11.39 -26.80
C ILE A 15 16.58 -10.42 -25.62
N MET A 16 15.67 -9.44 -25.62
CA MET A 16 15.55 -8.48 -24.54
C MET A 16 14.55 -8.96 -23.48
N PRO A 17 14.80 -8.69 -22.19
CA PRO A 17 13.77 -8.86 -21.16
C PRO A 17 12.61 -7.89 -21.41
N TYR A 18 11.38 -8.31 -21.10
CA TYR A 18 10.17 -7.51 -21.39
C TYR A 18 10.12 -6.14 -20.72
N ILE A 19 10.86 -5.95 -19.63
CA ILE A 19 10.98 -4.65 -18.94
C ILE A 19 11.80 -3.64 -19.76
N LEU A 20 12.70 -4.09 -20.63
CA LEU A 20 13.48 -3.24 -21.54
C LEU A 20 12.76 -3.17 -22.89
N ASN A 21 11.69 -2.37 -22.94
CA ASN A 21 10.82 -2.27 -24.10
C ASN A 21 10.22 -0.87 -24.24
N ASP A 22 9.47 -0.65 -25.32
CA ASP A 22 8.91 0.64 -25.69
C ASP A 22 8.12 1.27 -24.54
N ASN A 23 8.16 2.60 -24.48
CA ASN A 23 7.51 3.40 -23.44
C ASN A 23 8.11 3.23 -22.03
N MET A 24 9.26 2.61 -21.85
CA MET A 24 9.87 2.52 -20.52
C MET A 24 10.28 3.89 -19.94
N VAL A 25 10.35 3.95 -18.61
CA VAL A 25 11.03 5.03 -17.87
C VAL A 25 12.24 4.41 -17.19
N VAL A 26 13.43 4.93 -17.46
CA VAL A 26 14.68 4.47 -16.81
C VAL A 26 15.10 5.41 -15.69
N GLN A 27 15.77 4.86 -14.67
CA GLN A 27 16.18 5.62 -13.50
C GLN A 27 17.30 6.62 -13.82
N ARG A 28 17.09 7.89 -13.46
CA ARG A 28 18.10 8.96 -13.52
C ARG A 28 19.14 8.82 -12.41
N GLY A 29 20.31 9.43 -12.61
CA GLY A 29 21.30 9.62 -11.55
C GLY A 29 22.00 8.36 -11.03
N VAL A 30 21.85 7.21 -11.71
CA VAL A 30 22.53 5.95 -11.37
C VAL A 30 23.07 5.29 -12.62
N ASP A 31 24.05 4.39 -12.47
CA ASP A 31 24.46 3.50 -13.55
C ASP A 31 23.27 2.65 -13.99
N LEU A 32 22.87 2.77 -15.26
CA LEU A 32 21.70 2.10 -15.82
C LEU A 32 22.11 0.74 -16.41
N PRO A 33 21.74 -0.38 -15.78
CA PRO A 33 22.04 -1.69 -16.33
C PRO A 33 21.14 -1.99 -17.53
N ILE A 34 21.73 -2.52 -18.59
CA ILE A 34 21.06 -3.07 -19.77
C ILE A 34 21.56 -4.50 -19.95
N TRP A 35 20.65 -5.45 -20.15
CA TRP A 35 20.96 -6.86 -20.22
C TRP A 35 20.03 -7.60 -21.17
N GLY A 36 20.43 -8.81 -21.56
CA GLY A 36 19.65 -9.68 -22.43
C GLY A 36 20.38 -10.99 -22.72
N LEU A 37 19.92 -11.67 -23.75
CA LEU A 37 20.59 -12.82 -24.36
C LEU A 37 21.02 -12.47 -25.78
N ALA A 38 22.14 -13.03 -26.21
CA ALA A 38 22.65 -13.03 -27.58
C ALA A 38 23.36 -14.36 -27.84
N GLU A 39 23.93 -14.56 -29.03
CA GLU A 39 24.73 -15.76 -29.28
C GLU A 39 25.97 -15.77 -28.34
N PRO A 40 26.39 -16.93 -27.82
CA PRO A 40 27.58 -17.00 -26.97
C PRO A 40 28.83 -16.37 -27.61
N GLY A 41 29.52 -15.51 -26.86
CA GLY A 41 30.69 -14.76 -27.34
C GLY A 41 30.39 -13.60 -28.29
N GLU A 42 29.12 -13.31 -28.59
CA GLU A 42 28.74 -12.21 -29.51
C GLU A 42 28.97 -10.82 -28.87
N GLU A 43 29.52 -9.89 -29.66
CA GLU A 43 29.65 -8.48 -29.26
C GLU A 43 28.28 -7.79 -29.35
N VAL A 44 27.83 -7.19 -28.24
CA VAL A 44 26.61 -6.40 -28.15
C VAL A 44 26.97 -4.94 -27.87
N THR A 45 26.40 -4.04 -28.66
CA THR A 45 26.53 -2.58 -28.53
C THR A 45 25.20 -1.96 -28.12
N VAL A 46 25.22 -1.05 -27.13
CA VAL A 46 24.06 -0.25 -26.72
C VAL A 46 24.35 1.23 -26.97
N GLU A 47 23.45 1.90 -27.66
CA GLU A 47 23.48 3.34 -27.93
C GLU A 47 22.24 4.02 -27.34
N PHE A 48 22.43 4.99 -26.43
CA PHE A 48 21.34 5.74 -25.81
C PHE A 48 21.85 7.07 -25.22
N ASN A 49 21.08 8.15 -25.45
CA ASN A 49 21.37 9.48 -24.89
C ASN A 49 22.83 9.95 -25.08
N GLY A 50 23.37 9.75 -26.29
CA GLY A 50 24.76 10.10 -26.64
C GLY A 50 25.84 9.13 -26.15
N GLN A 51 25.47 8.11 -25.38
CA GLN A 51 26.37 7.05 -24.94
C GLN A 51 26.40 5.91 -25.96
N LYS A 52 27.58 5.28 -26.13
CA LYS A 52 27.79 4.08 -26.93
C LYS A 52 28.71 3.13 -26.16
N VAL A 53 28.18 2.02 -25.68
CA VAL A 53 28.90 1.05 -24.82
C VAL A 53 28.81 -0.33 -25.44
N LYS A 54 29.87 -1.14 -25.28
CA LYS A 54 29.97 -2.49 -25.82
C LYS A 54 30.23 -3.51 -24.71
N THR A 55 29.79 -4.74 -24.91
CA THR A 55 30.09 -5.90 -24.07
C THR A 55 30.04 -7.18 -24.91
N PHE A 56 30.43 -8.31 -24.33
CA PHE A 56 30.32 -9.63 -24.94
C PHE A 56 29.33 -10.50 -24.16
N ALA A 57 28.56 -11.30 -24.88
CA ALA A 57 27.75 -12.35 -24.29
C ALA A 57 28.63 -13.49 -23.76
N ASP A 58 28.24 -14.09 -22.63
CA ASP A 58 28.99 -15.19 -22.02
C ASP A 58 29.01 -16.44 -22.93
N ASP A 59 30.10 -17.20 -22.88
CA ASP A 59 30.33 -18.34 -23.78
C ASP A 59 29.41 -19.56 -23.51
N LYS A 60 28.56 -19.52 -22.48
CA LYS A 60 27.75 -20.68 -22.05
C LYS A 60 26.27 -20.50 -22.37
N GLU A 61 25.68 -19.45 -21.84
CA GLU A 61 24.24 -19.18 -21.86
C GLU A 61 23.93 -17.91 -22.64
N GLY A 62 24.93 -17.24 -23.21
CA GLY A 62 24.75 -16.07 -24.07
C GLY A 62 24.23 -14.85 -23.32
N ARG A 63 24.30 -14.82 -21.99
CA ARG A 63 23.88 -13.65 -21.22
C ARG A 63 24.91 -12.55 -21.37
N TRP A 64 24.40 -11.34 -21.52
CA TRP A 64 25.23 -10.14 -21.50
C TRP A 64 24.58 -9.11 -20.57
N ARG A 65 25.43 -8.30 -19.95
CA ARG A 65 25.05 -7.13 -19.16
C ARG A 65 26.09 -6.05 -19.39
N LEU A 66 25.65 -4.81 -19.51
CA LEU A 66 26.49 -3.62 -19.45
C LEU A 66 25.80 -2.55 -18.63
N SER A 67 26.50 -1.45 -18.33
CA SER A 67 25.91 -0.29 -17.68
C SER A 67 26.20 0.98 -18.47
N LEU A 68 25.16 1.79 -18.66
CA LEU A 68 25.29 3.16 -19.14
C LEU A 68 25.54 4.08 -17.94
N LYS A 69 26.35 5.13 -18.13
CA LYS A 69 26.65 6.12 -17.09
C LYS A 69 25.36 6.86 -16.65
N PRO A 70 25.35 7.45 -15.44
CA PRO A 70 24.23 8.23 -14.94
C PRO A 70 23.80 9.33 -15.92
N MET A 71 22.49 9.56 -16.00
CA MET A 71 21.88 10.57 -16.87
C MET A 71 20.94 11.45 -16.07
N GLU A 72 20.82 12.71 -16.51
CA GLU A 72 19.82 13.65 -16.00
C GLU A 72 18.41 13.28 -16.46
N ALA A 73 17.42 13.77 -15.72
CA ALA A 73 16.03 13.56 -16.08
C ALA A 73 15.70 14.17 -17.45
N SER A 74 14.84 13.49 -18.21
CA SER A 74 14.36 13.98 -19.50
C SER A 74 12.94 13.49 -19.75
N SER A 75 12.01 14.44 -19.88
CA SER A 75 10.64 14.22 -20.35
C SER A 75 10.54 14.12 -21.87
N LYS A 76 11.66 14.30 -22.60
CA LYS A 76 11.70 14.16 -24.06
C LYS A 76 11.85 12.68 -24.42
N PRO A 77 10.94 12.10 -25.22
CA PRO A 77 11.08 10.74 -25.74
C PRO A 77 12.40 10.55 -26.49
N GLN A 78 13.12 9.47 -26.18
CA GLN A 78 14.37 9.09 -26.84
C GLN A 78 14.32 7.64 -27.32
N GLN A 79 15.13 7.33 -28.34
CA GLN A 79 15.32 5.97 -28.83
C GLN A 79 16.58 5.37 -28.22
N MET A 80 16.50 4.13 -27.74
CA MET A 80 17.64 3.30 -27.39
C MET A 80 17.84 2.24 -28.47
N ARG A 81 19.08 2.06 -28.93
CA ARG A 81 19.43 1.04 -29.92
C ARG A 81 20.35 0.00 -29.32
N ILE A 82 20.02 -1.27 -29.52
CA ILE A 82 20.85 -2.41 -29.17
C ILE A 82 21.20 -3.11 -30.47
N SER A 83 22.48 -3.38 -30.71
CA SER A 83 22.96 -3.98 -31.95
C SER A 83 24.00 -5.05 -31.68
N ALA A 84 23.94 -6.12 -32.45
CA ALA A 84 24.94 -7.18 -32.53
C ALA A 84 25.28 -7.42 -34.01
N ALA A 85 26.10 -8.42 -34.32
CA ALA A 85 26.67 -8.57 -35.66
C ALA A 85 25.60 -8.73 -36.76
N LYS A 86 24.48 -9.38 -36.44
CA LYS A 86 23.40 -9.69 -37.41
C LYS A 86 22.03 -9.17 -37.01
N ALA A 87 21.90 -8.52 -35.84
CA ALA A 87 20.62 -8.08 -35.29
C ALA A 87 20.70 -6.66 -34.76
N SER A 88 19.60 -5.92 -34.87
CA SER A 88 19.42 -4.65 -34.19
C SER A 88 18.01 -4.57 -33.62
N PHE A 89 17.93 -4.23 -32.35
CA PHE A 89 16.69 -3.96 -31.62
C PHE A 89 16.61 -2.46 -31.29
N LYS A 90 15.42 -1.90 -31.37
CA LYS A 90 15.15 -0.50 -31.02
C LYS A 90 14.10 -0.49 -29.93
N ILE A 91 14.33 0.35 -28.92
CA ILE A 91 13.34 0.68 -27.90
C ILE A 91 12.96 2.13 -28.11
N GLU A 92 11.69 2.37 -28.40
CA GLU A 92 11.13 3.68 -28.68
C GLU A 92 10.54 4.33 -27.42
N ASN A 93 10.48 5.66 -27.45
CA ASN A 93 9.83 6.45 -26.41
C ASN A 93 10.36 6.18 -24.99
N VAL A 94 11.68 6.11 -24.82
CA VAL A 94 12.32 6.00 -23.51
C VAL A 94 12.33 7.38 -22.84
N LEU A 95 11.88 7.45 -21.58
CA LEU A 95 12.04 8.61 -20.71
C LEU A 95 13.08 8.34 -19.63
N ILE A 96 13.71 9.41 -19.10
CA ILE A 96 14.67 9.32 -17.99
C ILE A 96 14.06 10.05 -16.79
N GLY A 97 13.85 9.34 -15.69
CA GLY A 97 13.09 9.87 -14.55
C GLY A 97 13.29 9.07 -13.27
N ASP A 98 12.33 9.12 -12.36
CA ASP A 98 12.35 8.34 -11.12
C ASP A 98 11.51 7.07 -11.29
N VAL A 99 12.09 5.92 -10.96
CA VAL A 99 11.47 4.60 -11.08
C VAL A 99 11.25 4.04 -9.68
N TRP A 100 10.03 3.59 -9.39
CA TRP A 100 9.68 3.03 -8.10
C TRP A 100 9.13 1.62 -8.23
N ILE A 101 9.52 0.72 -7.33
CA ILE A 101 8.85 -0.57 -7.19
C ILE A 101 7.62 -0.37 -6.31
N TYR A 102 6.49 -0.93 -6.72
CA TYR A 102 5.25 -0.90 -5.98
C TYR A 102 4.76 -2.34 -5.75
N GLY A 103 4.85 -2.80 -4.50
CA GLY A 103 4.41 -4.13 -4.09
C GLY A 103 3.39 -4.08 -2.97
N ILE A 104 2.13 -4.38 -3.30
CA ILE A 104 1.04 -4.47 -2.32
C ILE A 104 0.38 -5.84 -2.38
N GLN A 105 0.11 -6.39 -1.20
CA GLN A 105 -0.53 -7.70 -1.00
C GLN A 105 -1.94 -7.61 -0.41
N THR A 106 -2.31 -6.45 0.09
CA THR A 106 -3.68 -6.20 0.55
C THR A 106 -4.51 -5.63 -0.60
N SER A 107 -5.83 -5.86 -0.61
CA SER A 107 -6.74 -5.17 -1.55
C SER A 107 -6.88 -3.65 -1.27
N PHE A 108 -5.90 -3.05 -0.60
CA PHE A 108 -5.79 -1.64 -0.28
C PHE A 108 -5.54 -0.85 -1.57
N GLY A 109 -6.44 0.09 -1.87
CA GLY A 109 -6.24 1.12 -2.89
C GLY A 109 -6.97 0.86 -4.20
N GLY A 110 -7.39 -0.37 -4.48
CA GLY A 110 -8.08 -0.70 -5.74
C GLY A 110 -7.31 -0.26 -6.99
N ASN A 111 -8.01 -0.29 -8.13
CA ASN A 111 -7.52 0.32 -9.36
C ASN A 111 -8.37 1.52 -9.71
N ILE A 112 -7.80 2.46 -10.45
CA ILE A 112 -8.53 3.62 -10.97
C ILE A 112 -9.69 3.14 -11.82
N ARG A 113 -10.88 3.72 -11.65
CA ARG A 113 -12.02 3.40 -12.51
C ARG A 113 -11.89 4.16 -13.82
N LYS A 114 -12.20 3.49 -14.93
CA LYS A 114 -12.34 4.17 -16.22
C LYS A 114 -13.44 5.22 -16.10
N PRO A 115 -13.22 6.48 -16.50
CA PRO A 115 -14.27 7.49 -16.48
C PRO A 115 -15.43 7.05 -17.38
N GLU A 116 -16.66 7.25 -16.91
CA GLU A 116 -17.84 6.99 -17.73
C GLU A 116 -17.92 8.03 -18.86
N PRO A 117 -18.42 7.65 -20.05
CA PRO A 117 -18.68 8.60 -21.12
C PRO A 117 -19.67 9.68 -20.67
N GLU A 118 -19.44 10.94 -21.05
CA GLU A 118 -20.37 12.03 -20.78
C GLU A 118 -21.55 11.91 -21.75
N VAL A 119 -22.76 11.69 -21.23
CA VAL A 119 -23.98 11.65 -22.05
C VAL A 119 -24.33 13.06 -22.48
N ILE A 120 -24.32 13.33 -23.80
CA ILE A 120 -24.70 14.63 -24.34
C ILE A 120 -26.21 14.78 -24.18
N GLU A 121 -26.65 15.78 -23.43
CA GLU A 121 -28.08 16.05 -23.26
C GLU A 121 -28.71 16.43 -24.60
N LEU A 122 -29.78 15.71 -24.94
CA LEU A 122 -30.56 15.99 -26.14
C LEU A 122 -31.43 17.24 -25.94
N PRO A 123 -31.63 18.08 -26.96
CA PRO A 123 -32.53 19.23 -26.89
C PRO A 123 -33.92 18.85 -26.37
N LYS A 124 -34.53 19.71 -25.54
CA LYS A 124 -35.84 19.46 -24.90
C LYS A 124 -36.95 19.11 -25.91
N GLU A 125 -36.85 19.59 -27.15
CA GLU A 125 -37.79 19.28 -28.24
C GLU A 125 -37.84 17.78 -28.60
N ILE A 126 -36.77 17.01 -28.37
CA ILE A 126 -36.73 15.55 -28.59
C ILE A 126 -37.27 14.80 -27.36
N THR A 127 -37.10 15.35 -26.16
CA THR A 127 -37.57 14.74 -24.90
C THR A 127 -39.07 14.84 -24.67
N GLY A 128 -39.79 15.67 -25.45
CA GLY A 128 -41.25 15.79 -25.44
C GLY A 128 -41.99 14.90 -26.46
N ALA A 129 -41.26 14.10 -27.25
CA ALA A 129 -41.86 13.21 -28.24
C ALA A 129 -42.46 11.95 -27.59
N LYS A 130 -43.52 11.39 -28.17
CA LYS A 130 -44.10 10.10 -27.74
C LYS A 130 -43.02 9.01 -27.78
N ASP A 131 -43.10 8.01 -26.89
CA ASP A 131 -42.09 6.96 -26.64
C ASP A 131 -41.48 6.33 -27.91
N GLU A 132 -42.24 6.26 -29.00
CA GLU A 132 -41.84 5.74 -30.31
C GLU A 132 -40.75 6.54 -31.05
N ASN A 133 -40.50 7.81 -30.67
CA ASN A 133 -39.48 8.69 -31.27
C ASN A 133 -38.30 9.00 -30.33
N ARG A 134 -38.26 8.41 -29.12
CA ARG A 134 -37.14 8.59 -28.19
C ARG A 134 -35.94 7.75 -28.67
N PRO A 135 -34.74 8.32 -28.84
CA PRO A 135 -33.57 7.54 -29.19
C PRO A 135 -33.31 6.48 -28.11
N LYS A 136 -33.00 5.26 -28.55
CA LYS A 136 -32.65 4.18 -27.63
C LYS A 136 -31.37 4.55 -26.88
N GLU A 137 -31.12 3.95 -25.71
CA GLU A 137 -29.96 4.28 -24.85
C GLU A 137 -28.61 4.21 -25.60
N ASN A 138 -28.54 3.35 -26.61
CA ASN A 138 -27.41 3.13 -27.52
C ASN A 138 -27.36 4.10 -28.73
N GLU A 139 -28.29 5.04 -28.86
CA GLU A 139 -28.37 6.06 -29.92
C GLU A 139 -28.10 7.48 -29.37
N VAL A 140 -27.97 7.63 -28.04
CA VAL A 140 -27.62 8.92 -27.42
C VAL A 140 -26.12 9.17 -27.66
N PRO A 141 -25.75 10.31 -28.30
CA PRO A 141 -24.36 10.61 -28.53
C PRO A 141 -23.64 10.82 -27.20
N VAL A 142 -22.52 10.12 -27.02
CA VAL A 142 -21.66 10.24 -25.83
C VAL A 142 -20.34 10.88 -26.20
N LYS A 143 -19.80 11.70 -25.30
CA LYS A 143 -18.47 12.27 -25.41
C LYS A 143 -17.52 11.47 -24.53
N GLU A 144 -16.52 10.84 -25.14
CA GLU A 144 -15.48 10.13 -24.40
C GLU A 144 -14.59 11.12 -23.63
N VAL A 145 -14.37 10.84 -22.35
CA VAL A 145 -13.40 11.56 -21.52
C VAL A 145 -11.99 11.04 -21.84
N LYS A 146 -11.20 11.86 -22.53
CA LYS A 146 -9.79 11.54 -22.82
C LYS A 146 -8.87 12.07 -21.73
N ILE A 147 -8.19 11.17 -21.07
CA ILE A 147 -7.14 11.41 -20.08
C ILE A 147 -5.84 10.95 -20.72
N LEU A 148 -4.79 11.77 -20.61
CA LEU A 148 -3.44 11.41 -21.04
C LEU A 148 -2.42 12.10 -20.14
N ASP A 149 -1.62 11.30 -19.46
CA ASP A 149 -0.47 11.73 -18.69
C ASP A 149 0.74 10.87 -19.08
N PRO A 150 1.47 11.24 -20.15
CA PRO A 150 2.49 10.39 -20.75
C PRO A 150 3.78 10.32 -19.91
N LEU A 151 3.86 11.13 -18.85
CA LEU A 151 4.99 11.20 -17.92
C LEU A 151 4.83 10.25 -16.73
N VAL A 152 3.66 9.65 -16.54
CA VAL A 152 3.45 8.59 -15.54
C VAL A 152 3.22 7.27 -16.28
N ARG A 153 4.08 6.30 -16.03
CA ARG A 153 4.04 5.00 -16.72
C ARG A 153 4.16 3.85 -15.73
N ILE A 154 3.55 2.72 -16.08
CA ILE A 154 3.59 1.51 -15.26
C ILE A 154 4.03 0.31 -16.09
N PHE A 155 4.92 -0.50 -15.54
CA PHE A 155 5.19 -1.85 -15.98
C PHE A 155 4.49 -2.81 -15.03
N ASP A 156 3.44 -3.46 -15.51
CA ASP A 156 2.67 -4.43 -14.72
C ASP A 156 3.30 -5.81 -14.87
N VAL A 157 3.98 -6.28 -13.81
CA VAL A 157 4.67 -7.58 -13.82
C VAL A 157 3.62 -8.68 -13.79
N LYS A 158 3.70 -9.60 -14.76
CA LYS A 158 2.79 -10.74 -14.79
C LYS A 158 2.99 -11.60 -13.55
N ARG A 159 1.89 -11.74 -12.81
CA ARG A 159 1.74 -12.64 -11.66
C ARG A 159 2.10 -14.06 -12.06
N THR A 160 3.26 -14.51 -11.58
CA THR A 160 3.86 -15.80 -11.92
C THR A 160 4.43 -16.44 -10.66
N ILE A 161 4.17 -17.73 -10.48
CA ILE A 161 4.75 -18.56 -9.43
C ILE A 161 5.89 -19.35 -10.09
N ALA A 162 7.09 -19.30 -9.54
CA ALA A 162 8.22 -20.08 -10.04
C ALA A 162 9.13 -20.55 -8.91
N LYS A 163 9.85 -21.66 -9.13
CA LYS A 163 10.83 -22.18 -8.16
C LYS A 163 12.27 -21.80 -8.50
N THR A 164 12.48 -21.18 -9.65
CA THR A 164 13.77 -20.72 -10.18
C THR A 164 13.57 -19.38 -10.86
N SER A 165 14.62 -18.55 -10.87
CA SER A 165 14.59 -17.23 -11.48
C SER A 165 14.04 -17.27 -12.90
N GLN A 166 13.14 -16.34 -13.20
CA GLN A 166 12.58 -16.18 -14.53
C GLN A 166 13.27 -15.02 -15.24
N ASN A 167 13.71 -15.26 -16.49
CA ASN A 167 14.42 -14.26 -17.30
C ASN A 167 13.55 -13.63 -18.39
N LEU A 168 12.38 -14.21 -18.72
CA LEU A 168 11.57 -13.85 -19.89
C LEU A 168 10.07 -14.01 -19.66
N VAL A 169 9.51 -13.35 -18.65
CA VAL A 169 8.06 -13.35 -18.44
C VAL A 169 7.47 -12.07 -19.03
N SER A 170 6.35 -12.24 -19.74
CA SER A 170 5.63 -11.17 -20.43
C SER A 170 5.20 -10.03 -19.50
N GLY A 171 5.40 -8.79 -19.94
CA GLY A 171 4.86 -7.56 -19.36
C GLY A 171 4.88 -6.46 -20.41
N THR A 172 4.23 -5.32 -20.14
CA THR A 172 4.21 -4.19 -21.07
C THR A 172 4.17 -2.89 -20.29
N TRP A 173 4.98 -1.93 -20.71
CA TRP A 173 4.91 -0.55 -20.23
C TRP A 173 3.67 0.14 -20.81
N MET A 174 2.95 0.83 -19.94
CA MET A 174 1.75 1.57 -20.32
C MET A 174 1.85 3.00 -19.81
N ASN A 175 1.42 3.94 -20.64
CA ASN A 175 1.19 5.30 -20.21
C ASN A 175 -0.09 5.37 -19.38
N PHE A 176 -0.21 6.37 -18.53
CA PHE A 176 -1.49 6.67 -17.92
C PHE A 176 -2.39 7.39 -18.94
N ASP A 177 -3.42 6.69 -19.39
CA ASP A 177 -4.42 7.22 -20.33
C ASP A 177 -5.80 6.60 -20.08
N THR A 178 -6.82 7.03 -20.81
CA THR A 178 -8.20 6.50 -20.68
C THR A 178 -8.30 4.99 -20.87
N ASP A 179 -7.45 4.38 -21.69
CA ASP A 179 -7.52 2.95 -22.00
C ASP A 179 -6.81 2.11 -20.94
N ASN A 180 -5.72 2.64 -20.39
CA ASN A 180 -4.85 1.95 -19.45
C ASN A 180 -5.14 2.29 -17.98
N CYS A 181 -5.86 3.38 -17.68
CA CYS A 181 -6.06 3.87 -16.30
C CYS A 181 -6.57 2.77 -15.34
N SER A 182 -7.42 1.86 -15.81
CA SER A 182 -7.93 0.73 -15.02
C SER A 182 -6.90 -0.31 -14.58
N ARG A 183 -5.68 -0.25 -15.15
CA ARG A 183 -4.52 -1.07 -14.77
C ARG A 183 -3.61 -0.40 -13.75
N PHE A 184 -3.85 0.88 -13.42
CA PHE A 184 -3.08 1.61 -12.44
C PHE A 184 -3.72 1.49 -11.04
N PRO A 185 -2.97 0.99 -10.04
CA PRO A 185 -3.39 1.11 -8.65
C PRO A 185 -3.53 2.59 -8.27
N GLU A 186 -4.64 2.97 -7.63
CA GLU A 186 -4.97 4.38 -7.37
C GLU A 186 -3.91 5.07 -6.51
N ILE A 187 -3.41 4.36 -5.49
CA ILE A 187 -2.35 4.85 -4.60
C ILE A 187 -1.03 5.01 -5.36
N ALA A 188 -0.67 4.06 -6.22
CA ALA A 188 0.56 4.12 -7.02
C ALA A 188 0.55 5.31 -7.98
N TYR A 189 -0.57 5.52 -8.68
CA TYR A 189 -0.74 6.69 -9.55
C TYR A 189 -0.73 8.00 -8.77
N GLY A 190 -1.49 8.07 -7.67
CA GLY A 190 -1.52 9.26 -6.81
C GLY A 190 -0.15 9.61 -6.25
N PHE A 191 0.66 8.62 -5.89
CA PHE A 191 2.06 8.79 -5.50
C PHE A 191 2.92 9.30 -6.67
N ALA A 192 2.81 8.66 -7.83
CA ALA A 192 3.58 9.04 -9.02
C ALA A 192 3.30 10.49 -9.45
N CYS A 193 2.05 10.95 -9.35
CA CYS A 193 1.69 12.34 -9.62
C CYS A 193 2.39 13.32 -8.67
N ARG A 194 2.52 12.97 -7.39
CA ARG A 194 3.19 13.80 -6.38
C ARG A 194 4.69 13.84 -6.60
N VAL A 195 5.32 12.72 -6.92
CA VAL A 195 6.74 12.66 -7.31
C VAL A 195 6.96 13.49 -8.58
N LYS A 196 6.18 13.24 -9.63
CA LYS A 196 6.28 13.96 -10.90
C LYS A 196 6.22 15.47 -10.69
N THR A 197 5.24 15.94 -9.92
CA THR A 197 5.03 17.37 -9.68
C THR A 197 6.11 17.96 -8.77
N GLY A 198 6.40 17.31 -7.64
CA GLY A 198 7.30 17.85 -6.65
C GLY A 198 8.78 17.69 -6.99
N GLN A 199 9.13 16.82 -7.93
CA GLN A 199 10.51 16.60 -8.39
C GLN A 199 10.74 16.99 -9.85
N ASP A 200 9.67 17.40 -10.56
CA ASP A 200 9.67 17.79 -11.97
C ASP A 200 10.33 16.76 -12.90
N VAL A 201 9.90 15.49 -12.78
CA VAL A 201 10.44 14.38 -13.58
C VAL A 201 9.39 13.38 -14.03
N PRO A 202 9.62 12.65 -15.15
CA PRO A 202 8.84 11.45 -15.45
C PRO A 202 8.94 10.41 -14.33
N VAL A 203 7.88 9.62 -14.16
CA VAL A 203 7.81 8.57 -13.14
C VAL A 203 7.42 7.24 -13.75
N GLY A 204 8.24 6.21 -13.48
CA GLY A 204 7.96 4.82 -13.80
C GLY A 204 7.57 4.05 -12.54
N ILE A 205 6.52 3.23 -12.62
CA ILE A 205 6.14 2.29 -11.55
C ILE A 205 6.33 0.86 -12.03
N LEU A 206 7.13 0.08 -11.31
CA LEU A 206 7.23 -1.36 -11.49
C LEU A 206 6.24 -2.04 -10.52
N ASN A 207 5.08 -2.45 -11.04
CA ASN A 207 4.04 -3.05 -10.21
C ASN A 207 4.29 -4.54 -10.04
N VAL A 208 4.65 -4.95 -8.82
CA VAL A 208 4.88 -6.34 -8.40
C VAL A 208 3.81 -6.80 -7.40
N SER A 209 2.61 -6.24 -7.47
CA SER A 209 1.55 -6.52 -6.49
C SER A 209 0.80 -7.84 -6.73
N TRP A 210 0.71 -8.69 -5.70
CA TRP A 210 -0.14 -9.89 -5.68
C TRP A 210 -0.87 -10.04 -4.34
N ASN A 211 -2.20 -9.93 -4.40
CA ASN A 211 -3.02 -10.09 -3.21
C ASN A 211 -2.87 -11.47 -2.54
N SER A 212 -2.87 -11.47 -1.21
CA SER A 212 -2.80 -12.66 -0.36
C SER A 212 -1.52 -13.52 -0.48
N SER A 213 -0.39 -13.00 -0.96
CA SER A 213 0.92 -13.70 -0.99
C SER A 213 1.76 -13.52 0.28
N ALA A 214 2.31 -14.55 0.90
CA ALA A 214 3.00 -14.39 2.19
C ALA A 214 4.36 -13.66 2.10
N THR A 215 4.88 -13.08 3.19
CA THR A 215 6.16 -12.33 3.14
C THR A 215 7.29 -13.22 2.67
N GLU A 216 7.34 -14.47 3.14
CA GLU A 216 8.35 -15.44 2.73
C GLU A 216 8.32 -15.74 1.23
N SER A 217 7.21 -15.49 0.52
CA SER A 217 7.14 -15.69 -0.93
C SER A 217 8.03 -14.73 -1.73
N TRP A 218 8.38 -13.58 -1.13
CA TRP A 218 9.17 -12.51 -1.72
C TRP A 218 10.64 -12.49 -1.29
N ILE A 219 11.05 -13.44 -0.44
CA ILE A 219 12.41 -13.54 0.11
C ILE A 219 13.15 -14.69 -0.57
N LYS A 220 14.47 -14.57 -0.77
CA LYS A 220 15.32 -15.63 -1.32
C LYS A 220 15.25 -16.90 -0.47
N ASP A 221 15.24 -18.06 -1.14
CA ASP A 221 15.23 -19.37 -0.46
C ASP A 221 16.49 -19.52 0.42
N GLY A 222 17.64 -19.08 -0.09
CA GLY A 222 18.90 -19.07 0.65
C GLY A 222 18.86 -18.21 1.92
N THR A 223 18.15 -17.08 1.91
CA THR A 223 18.00 -16.20 3.09
C THR A 223 17.11 -16.88 4.13
N LEU A 224 15.96 -17.42 3.71
CA LEU A 224 15.03 -18.11 4.60
C LEU A 224 15.64 -19.36 5.27
N ARG A 225 16.47 -20.12 4.55
CA ARG A 225 17.09 -21.35 5.08
C ARG A 225 18.22 -21.09 6.07
N LYS A 226 18.86 -19.93 6.02
CA LYS A 226 20.00 -19.59 6.89
C LYS A 226 19.58 -19.24 8.32
N ASN A 227 18.35 -18.75 8.51
CA ASN A 227 17.91 -18.22 9.79
C ASN A 227 16.97 -19.23 10.52
N PRO A 228 17.36 -19.74 11.70
CA PRO A 228 16.58 -20.73 12.44
C PRO A 228 15.24 -20.20 12.95
N ASP A 229 15.06 -18.87 13.07
CA ASP A 229 13.78 -18.26 13.45
C ASP A 229 12.65 -18.57 12.44
N TYR A 230 13.01 -19.01 11.22
CA TYR A 230 12.06 -19.36 10.16
C TYR A 230 11.89 -20.87 9.95
N ALA A 231 12.51 -21.71 10.80
CA ALA A 231 12.56 -23.16 10.60
C ALA A 231 11.18 -23.83 10.45
N GLN A 232 10.13 -23.24 11.03
CA GLN A 232 8.75 -23.73 10.96
C GLN A 232 8.06 -23.52 9.60
N ILE A 233 8.56 -22.61 8.75
CA ILE A 233 7.96 -22.30 7.44
C ILE A 233 7.99 -23.56 6.56
N PHE A 234 9.14 -24.24 6.46
CA PHE A 234 9.30 -25.36 5.53
C PHE A 234 8.49 -26.61 5.92
N PRO A 235 8.48 -27.07 7.18
CA PRO A 235 7.62 -28.19 7.60
C PRO A 235 6.12 -27.93 7.38
N TYR A 236 5.66 -26.70 7.63
CA TYR A 236 4.28 -26.30 7.33
C TYR A 236 3.97 -26.51 5.85
N TRP A 237 4.81 -25.98 4.96
CA TRP A 237 4.62 -26.09 3.52
C TRP A 237 4.75 -27.52 2.99
N SER A 238 5.70 -28.31 3.51
CA SER A 238 5.80 -29.74 3.20
C SER A 238 4.50 -30.48 3.56
N SER A 239 3.94 -30.21 4.73
CA SER A 239 2.67 -30.80 5.17
C SER A 239 1.49 -30.32 4.33
N ALA A 240 1.41 -29.02 4.02
CA ALA A 240 0.34 -28.44 3.21
C ALA A 240 0.30 -29.06 1.81
N ILE A 241 1.47 -29.20 1.16
CA ILE A 241 1.59 -29.81 -0.17
C ILE A 241 1.24 -31.30 -0.13
N GLN A 242 1.77 -32.05 0.86
CA GLN A 242 1.50 -33.49 0.99
C GLN A 242 0.00 -33.76 1.20
N ASN A 243 -0.68 -32.92 1.98
CA ASN A 243 -2.09 -33.07 2.31
C ASN A 243 -3.03 -32.33 1.35
N PHE A 244 -2.51 -31.67 0.31
CA PHE A 244 -3.29 -30.78 -0.55
C PHE A 244 -4.49 -31.48 -1.20
N ALA A 245 -4.32 -32.70 -1.71
CA ALA A 245 -5.41 -33.45 -2.33
C ALA A 245 -6.59 -33.66 -1.36
N ASN A 246 -6.30 -34.11 -0.14
CA ASN A 246 -7.31 -34.33 0.91
C ASN A 246 -7.96 -33.01 1.34
N ASN A 247 -7.15 -31.97 1.54
CA ASN A 247 -7.63 -30.64 1.93
C ASN A 247 -8.51 -30.01 0.85
N LYS A 248 -8.17 -30.20 -0.42
CA LYS A 248 -8.97 -29.73 -1.57
C LYS A 248 -10.32 -30.44 -1.61
N THR A 249 -10.37 -31.76 -1.47
CA THR A 249 -11.64 -32.51 -1.39
C THR A 249 -12.50 -32.05 -0.23
N ARG A 250 -11.89 -31.81 0.94
CA ARG A 250 -12.60 -31.25 2.09
C ARG A 250 -13.16 -29.86 1.79
N TRP A 251 -12.35 -28.96 1.23
CA TRP A 251 -12.77 -27.62 0.85
C TRP A 251 -13.92 -27.62 -0.17
N GLU A 252 -13.88 -28.49 -1.19
CA GLU A 252 -14.96 -28.63 -2.17
C GLU A 252 -16.29 -29.02 -1.51
N ASN A 253 -16.25 -29.90 -0.50
CA ASN A 253 -17.44 -30.27 0.26
C ASN A 253 -17.94 -29.13 1.15
N GLU A 254 -17.04 -28.41 1.83
CA GLU A 254 -17.37 -27.26 2.66
C GLU A 254 -17.97 -26.11 1.82
N VAL A 255 -17.45 -25.85 0.61
CA VAL A 255 -17.99 -24.85 -0.31
C VAL A 255 -19.40 -25.21 -0.77
N LYS A 256 -19.66 -26.48 -1.12
CA LYS A 256 -21.02 -26.93 -1.47
C LYS A 256 -22.02 -26.72 -0.33
N GLN A 257 -21.60 -26.97 0.91
CA GLN A 257 -22.44 -26.70 2.08
C GLN A 257 -22.65 -25.20 2.29
N TRP A 258 -21.58 -24.41 2.14
CA TRP A 258 -21.62 -22.96 2.24
C TRP A 258 -22.55 -22.33 1.19
N GLU A 259 -22.53 -22.80 -0.07
CA GLU A 259 -23.41 -22.30 -1.13
C GLU A 259 -24.89 -22.52 -0.80
N LYS A 260 -25.26 -23.70 -0.29
CA LYS A 260 -26.63 -23.97 0.17
C LYS A 260 -27.08 -23.01 1.28
N ILE A 261 -26.19 -22.74 2.25
CA ILE A 261 -26.47 -21.79 3.33
C ILE A 261 -26.57 -20.37 2.77
N LYS A 262 -25.65 -19.95 1.92
CA LYS A 262 -25.64 -18.62 1.27
C LYS A 262 -26.96 -18.37 0.51
N ASP A 263 -27.45 -19.36 -0.23
CA ASP A 263 -28.66 -19.23 -1.04
C ASP A 263 -29.94 -19.10 -0.19
N SER A 264 -29.94 -19.62 1.04
CA SER A 264 -31.01 -19.36 2.03
C SER A 264 -31.05 -17.91 2.55
N ARG A 265 -30.10 -17.06 2.13
CA ARG A 265 -29.96 -15.64 2.51
C ARG A 265 -30.06 -15.40 4.03
N PRO A 266 -29.27 -16.10 4.86
CA PRO A 266 -29.28 -15.89 6.30
C PRO A 266 -28.84 -14.47 6.63
N LYS A 267 -29.36 -13.91 7.72
CA LYS A 267 -29.00 -12.58 8.20
C LYS A 267 -27.48 -12.40 8.39
N ASN A 268 -26.80 -13.48 8.80
CA ASN A 268 -25.34 -13.54 8.95
C ASN A 268 -24.81 -14.79 8.23
N PRO A 269 -24.49 -14.72 6.93
CA PRO A 269 -23.94 -15.87 6.23
C PRO A 269 -22.56 -16.23 6.78
N PRO A 270 -22.24 -17.54 6.89
CA PRO A 270 -20.89 -17.96 7.23
C PRO A 270 -19.90 -17.44 6.20
N ARG A 271 -18.62 -17.32 6.59
CA ARG A 271 -17.56 -16.94 5.65
C ARG A 271 -17.34 -18.07 4.64
N LYS A 272 -17.11 -17.73 3.37
CA LYS A 272 -16.73 -18.72 2.35
C LYS A 272 -15.45 -19.44 2.78
N PRO A 273 -15.40 -20.80 2.76
CA PRO A 273 -14.19 -21.54 3.04
C PRO A 273 -13.03 -21.09 2.15
N GLU A 274 -11.86 -20.86 2.75
CA GLU A 274 -10.65 -20.45 2.04
C GLU A 274 -10.05 -21.64 1.28
N PHE A 275 -9.59 -21.41 0.05
CA PHE A 275 -8.93 -22.45 -0.74
C PHE A 275 -7.64 -22.89 -0.02
N PRO A 276 -7.39 -24.21 0.14
CA PRO A 276 -6.27 -24.69 0.92
C PRO A 276 -4.92 -24.35 0.28
N ASP A 277 -3.91 -24.16 1.12
CA ASP A 277 -2.52 -24.06 0.66
C ASP A 277 -2.05 -25.34 -0.02
N GLY A 278 -1.25 -25.19 -1.08
CA GLY A 278 -0.85 -26.27 -1.96
C GLY A 278 0.28 -25.89 -2.91
N PRO A 279 0.60 -26.77 -3.89
CA PRO A 279 1.77 -26.65 -4.76
C PRO A 279 1.74 -25.43 -5.70
N ASP A 280 0.57 -24.85 -5.95
CA ASP A 280 0.38 -23.64 -6.77
C ASP A 280 0.00 -22.42 -5.93
N SER A 281 0.22 -22.46 -4.60
CA SER A 281 -0.07 -21.31 -3.74
C SER A 281 1.00 -20.24 -3.91
N GLN A 282 0.57 -19.00 -4.15
CA GLN A 282 1.43 -17.81 -4.18
C GLN A 282 1.96 -17.43 -2.79
N ARG A 283 1.54 -18.14 -1.73
CA ARG A 283 2.07 -17.98 -0.38
C ARG A 283 3.32 -18.80 -0.12
N GLN A 284 3.69 -19.73 -1.02
CA GLN A 284 4.86 -20.58 -0.83
C GLN A 284 6.14 -19.75 -0.69
N PRO A 285 7.14 -20.25 0.07
CA PRO A 285 8.39 -19.54 0.25
C PRO A 285 9.10 -19.34 -1.09
N SER A 286 9.61 -18.13 -1.31
CA SER A 286 10.43 -17.70 -2.44
C SER A 286 9.79 -17.78 -3.83
N VAL A 287 8.54 -18.24 -3.97
CA VAL A 287 7.99 -18.47 -5.31
C VAL A 287 7.68 -17.20 -6.09
N LEU A 288 7.43 -16.08 -5.41
CA LEU A 288 7.19 -14.78 -6.02
C LEU A 288 8.47 -13.96 -6.15
N TYR A 289 9.46 -14.21 -5.31
CA TYR A 289 10.83 -13.76 -5.53
C TYR A 289 11.30 -14.22 -6.91
N TYR A 290 11.31 -15.54 -7.14
CA TYR A 290 11.72 -16.11 -8.42
C TYR A 290 10.74 -15.86 -9.55
N GLY A 291 9.43 -15.87 -9.24
CA GLY A 291 8.39 -15.72 -10.22
C GLY A 291 8.21 -14.30 -10.72
N MET A 292 8.49 -13.28 -9.90
CA MET A 292 8.18 -11.87 -10.20
C MET A 292 9.36 -10.92 -9.95
N LEU A 293 10.02 -10.96 -8.79
CA LEU A 293 11.08 -9.98 -8.48
C LEU A 293 12.31 -10.14 -9.37
N THR A 294 12.73 -11.36 -9.70
CA THR A 294 13.89 -11.57 -10.59
C THR A 294 13.69 -11.03 -12.00
N GLN A 295 12.45 -10.71 -12.40
CA GLN A 295 12.18 -10.09 -13.70
C GLN A 295 12.50 -8.59 -13.73
N VAL A 296 12.40 -7.93 -12.56
CA VAL A 296 12.69 -6.50 -12.42
C VAL A 296 14.11 -6.27 -11.91
N ILE A 297 14.75 -7.26 -11.30
CA ILE A 297 16.18 -7.23 -10.99
C ILE A 297 16.96 -7.46 -12.30
N PRO A 298 17.92 -6.60 -12.70
CA PRO A 298 18.59 -5.54 -11.92
C PRO A 298 18.14 -4.10 -12.25
N PHE A 299 16.92 -3.84 -12.72
CA PHE A 299 16.39 -2.51 -13.04
C PHE A 299 16.42 -1.58 -11.82
N LYS A 300 17.46 -0.75 -11.68
CA LYS A 300 17.73 0.03 -10.47
C LYS A 300 16.60 1.02 -10.17
N PRO A 301 15.86 0.87 -9.05
CA PRO A 301 14.81 1.81 -8.69
C PRO A 301 15.35 2.95 -7.81
N LYS A 302 14.66 4.10 -7.81
CA LYS A 302 14.82 5.18 -6.82
C LYS A 302 14.47 4.72 -5.41
N GLY A 303 13.50 3.82 -5.28
CA GLY A 303 13.03 3.27 -4.01
C GLY A 303 11.90 2.26 -4.18
N VAL A 304 11.46 1.70 -3.05
CA VAL A 304 10.44 0.66 -2.99
C VAL A 304 9.29 1.11 -2.09
N ILE A 305 8.06 1.03 -2.60
CA ILE A 305 6.83 1.16 -1.81
C ILE A 305 6.29 -0.24 -1.57
N TRP A 306 6.11 -0.60 -0.29
CA TRP A 306 5.74 -1.95 0.09
C TRP A 306 4.61 -1.99 1.10
N CYS A 307 3.62 -2.85 0.90
CA CYS A 307 2.55 -3.11 1.87
C CYS A 307 2.29 -4.60 1.99
N GLN A 308 2.74 -5.17 3.10
CA GLN A 308 2.66 -6.60 3.37
C GLN A 308 1.97 -6.87 4.69
N SER A 309 1.13 -7.90 4.72
CA SER A 309 0.41 -8.30 5.93
C SER A 309 0.16 -9.79 5.97
N ASP A 310 0.67 -10.44 6.99
CA ASP A 310 0.55 -11.88 7.11
C ASP A 310 -0.24 -12.26 8.36
N LYS A 311 -1.51 -12.61 8.14
CA LYS A 311 -2.40 -13.05 9.24
C LYS A 311 -1.80 -14.22 10.02
N ILE A 312 -1.05 -15.09 9.34
CA ILE A 312 -0.37 -16.24 9.94
C ILE A 312 0.65 -15.84 11.02
N TYR A 313 1.19 -14.61 10.96
CA TYR A 313 2.21 -14.15 11.91
C TYR A 313 1.69 -13.20 12.98
N ALA A 314 0.39 -12.90 13.01
CA ALA A 314 -0.12 -11.87 13.91
C ALA A 314 -0.12 -12.25 15.40
N LYS A 315 -0.07 -13.54 15.76
CA LYS A 315 0.21 -14.04 17.13
C LYS A 315 0.45 -15.56 17.09
N PRO A 316 1.46 -16.13 17.76
CA PRO A 316 2.54 -15.54 18.56
C PRO A 316 3.77 -15.07 17.75
N PHE A 317 3.72 -15.09 16.42
CA PHE A 317 4.91 -14.93 15.57
C PHE A 317 5.18 -13.50 15.08
N SER A 318 4.70 -12.46 15.77
CA SER A 318 4.88 -11.06 15.31
C SER A 318 6.36 -10.65 15.24
N LYS A 319 7.21 -11.23 16.10
CA LYS A 319 8.67 -11.11 16.01
C LYS A 319 9.20 -11.68 14.69
N CYS A 320 8.73 -12.87 14.29
CA CYS A 320 9.12 -13.49 13.01
C CYS A 320 8.73 -12.59 11.83
N PHE A 321 7.56 -11.95 11.88
CA PHE A 321 7.13 -11.02 10.84
C PHE A 321 8.03 -9.79 10.73
N THR A 322 8.42 -9.20 11.86
CA THR A 322 9.38 -8.08 11.87
C THR A 322 10.69 -8.50 11.19
N LEU A 323 11.21 -9.70 11.53
CA LEU A 323 12.44 -10.20 10.95
C LEU A 323 12.30 -10.46 9.43
N LEU A 324 11.21 -11.12 8.99
CA LEU A 324 10.94 -11.34 7.56
C LEU A 324 10.87 -10.03 6.77
N LEU A 325 10.25 -8.98 7.30
CA LEU A 325 10.24 -7.67 6.65
C LEU A 325 11.66 -7.09 6.49
N LYS A 326 12.52 -7.26 7.50
CA LYS A 326 13.92 -6.83 7.43
C LYS A 326 14.71 -7.66 6.41
N GLU A 327 14.49 -8.97 6.33
CA GLU A 327 15.12 -9.82 5.30
C GLU A 327 14.71 -9.42 3.89
N LEU A 328 13.42 -9.14 3.66
CA LEU A 328 12.94 -8.65 2.36
C LEU A 328 13.67 -7.37 1.94
N VAL A 329 13.81 -6.42 2.86
CA VAL A 329 14.52 -5.16 2.60
C VAL A 329 16.00 -5.42 2.29
N ASN A 330 16.66 -6.28 3.06
CA ASN A 330 18.06 -6.62 2.86
C ASN A 330 18.31 -7.37 1.55
N ASP A 331 17.49 -8.37 1.23
CA ASP A 331 17.57 -9.13 -0.03
C ASP A 331 17.47 -8.19 -1.23
N LEU A 332 16.46 -7.30 -1.23
CA LEU A 332 16.28 -6.33 -2.32
C LEU A 332 17.43 -5.32 -2.41
N ARG A 333 17.97 -4.86 -1.28
CA ARG A 333 19.17 -4.00 -1.27
C ARG A 333 20.38 -4.68 -1.88
N GLU A 334 20.58 -5.96 -1.57
CA GLU A 334 21.64 -6.77 -2.14
C GLU A 334 21.43 -6.96 -3.65
N ASP A 335 20.22 -7.36 -4.07
CA ASP A 335 19.90 -7.68 -5.46
C ASP A 335 19.96 -6.49 -6.40
N PHE A 336 19.57 -5.31 -5.93
CA PHE A 336 19.70 -4.07 -6.69
C PHE A 336 21.07 -3.42 -6.55
N GLU A 337 22.02 -4.07 -5.86
CA GLU A 337 23.38 -3.56 -5.61
C GLU A 337 23.32 -2.14 -4.99
N SER A 338 22.37 -1.93 -4.07
CA SER A 338 22.06 -0.64 -3.46
C SER A 338 21.84 -0.82 -1.95
N PRO A 339 22.91 -0.83 -1.13
CA PRO A 339 22.83 -1.03 0.33
C PRO A 339 21.96 0.01 1.06
N GLU A 340 21.74 1.16 0.42
CA GLU A 340 20.97 2.28 0.91
C GLU A 340 19.65 2.48 0.15
N LEU A 341 19.17 1.45 -0.57
CA LEU A 341 17.91 1.53 -1.29
C LEU A 341 16.79 2.00 -0.35
N PRO A 342 16.09 3.11 -0.66
CA PRO A 342 15.01 3.64 0.15
C PRO A 342 13.77 2.74 0.12
N PHE A 343 13.12 2.61 1.27
CA PHE A 343 11.85 1.90 1.42
C PHE A 343 10.78 2.79 2.06
N VAL A 344 9.56 2.67 1.57
CA VAL A 344 8.35 3.20 2.19
C VAL A 344 7.41 2.03 2.48
N LEU A 345 7.42 1.57 3.72
CA LEU A 345 6.54 0.52 4.22
C LEU A 345 5.20 1.14 4.65
N ILE A 346 4.12 0.71 3.99
CA ILE A 346 2.76 1.10 4.36
C ILE A 346 2.28 0.15 5.45
N GLN A 347 1.86 0.71 6.58
CA GLN A 347 1.30 -0.10 7.66
C GLN A 347 -0.02 -0.75 7.25
N TYR A 348 -0.29 -1.90 7.87
CA TYR A 348 -1.52 -2.64 7.65
C TYR A 348 -2.75 -1.74 7.88
N PRO A 349 -3.62 -1.60 6.88
CA PRO A 349 -4.73 -0.67 6.98
C PRO A 349 -5.83 -1.15 7.92
N VAL A 350 -6.83 -0.30 8.13
CA VAL A 350 -7.97 -0.59 9.01
C VAL A 350 -9.01 -1.41 8.26
N TYR A 351 -9.57 -2.43 8.91
CA TYR A 351 -10.60 -3.29 8.33
C TYR A 351 -11.66 -3.70 9.35
N GLY A 352 -12.88 -3.91 8.86
CA GLY A 352 -14.00 -4.41 9.65
C GLY A 352 -14.71 -3.32 10.45
N LYS A 353 -15.56 -3.75 11.39
CA LYS A 353 -16.31 -2.84 12.26
C LYS A 353 -15.33 -2.04 13.11
N ARG A 354 -15.63 -0.75 13.26
CA ARG A 354 -14.91 0.13 14.18
C ARG A 354 -14.99 -0.46 15.59
N GLN A 355 -13.89 -0.40 16.32
CA GLN A 355 -13.77 -0.85 17.69
C GLN A 355 -14.86 -0.21 18.55
N GLU A 356 -15.59 -1.03 19.31
CA GLU A 356 -16.60 -0.54 20.27
C GLU A 356 -16.14 -0.72 21.71
N LEU A 357 -15.39 -1.80 21.99
CA LEU A 357 -14.94 -2.16 23.33
C LEU A 357 -13.43 -1.92 23.54
N PRO A 358 -12.97 -1.76 24.79
CA PRO A 358 -11.56 -1.53 25.09
C PRO A 358 -10.67 -2.71 24.65
N ALA A 359 -9.66 -2.41 23.83
CA ALA A 359 -8.58 -3.31 23.40
C ALA A 359 -9.02 -4.76 23.08
N GLU A 360 -9.87 -4.94 22.06
CA GLU A 360 -10.41 -6.24 21.61
C GLU A 360 -9.29 -7.24 21.23
N ALA A 361 -8.84 -8.04 22.19
CA ALA A 361 -7.55 -8.74 22.12
C ALA A 361 -7.59 -10.14 21.49
N ALA A 362 -8.77 -10.77 21.35
CA ALA A 362 -8.84 -12.19 20.97
C ALA A 362 -8.87 -12.42 19.44
N THR A 363 -9.42 -11.47 18.66
CA THR A 363 -9.59 -11.61 17.20
C THR A 363 -8.87 -10.52 16.39
N SER A 364 -8.29 -9.52 17.07
CA SER A 364 -7.55 -8.43 16.42
C SER A 364 -6.12 -8.83 16.12
N PHE A 365 -5.86 -9.14 14.85
CA PHE A 365 -4.53 -9.46 14.34
C PHE A 365 -3.81 -8.21 13.79
N GLY A 366 -4.56 -7.24 13.27
CA GLY A 366 -4.07 -5.99 12.70
C GLY A 366 -3.11 -5.18 13.59
N PRO A 367 -3.40 -4.94 14.90
CA PRO A 367 -2.50 -4.14 15.73
C PRO A 367 -1.13 -4.81 15.95
N PHE A 368 -1.07 -6.14 15.97
CA PHE A 368 0.21 -6.86 16.05
C PHE A 368 1.04 -6.71 14.77
N ILE A 369 0.39 -6.73 13.61
CA ILE A 369 1.05 -6.48 12.32
C ILE A 369 1.58 -5.05 12.26
N ARG A 370 0.78 -4.05 12.66
CA ARG A 370 1.22 -2.64 12.71
C ARG A 370 2.39 -2.43 13.67
N GLU A 371 2.33 -3.01 14.87
CA GLU A 371 3.43 -2.96 15.84
C GLU A 371 4.72 -3.55 15.26
N ALA A 372 4.63 -4.70 14.58
CA ALA A 372 5.78 -5.32 13.92
C ALA A 372 6.34 -4.48 12.76
N GLN A 373 5.48 -3.82 11.97
CA GLN A 373 5.91 -2.94 10.89
C GLN A 373 6.64 -1.69 11.43
N VAL A 374 6.14 -1.08 12.51
CA VAL A 374 6.84 0.03 13.19
C VAL A 374 8.20 -0.42 13.72
N SER A 375 8.29 -1.65 14.22
CA SER A 375 9.55 -2.21 14.74
C SER A 375 10.62 -2.41 13.65
N ALA A 376 10.26 -2.37 12.38
CA ALA A 376 11.20 -2.37 11.25
C ALA A 376 11.69 -0.98 10.85
N ALA A 377 11.13 0.11 11.42
CA ALA A 377 11.51 1.50 11.11
C ALA A 377 12.92 1.89 11.59
N ASP A 378 13.59 1.03 12.35
CA ASP A 378 14.99 1.22 12.78
C ASP A 378 16.00 1.01 11.64
N MET A 379 15.58 0.45 10.51
CA MET A 379 16.43 0.30 9.34
C MET A 379 16.70 1.67 8.67
N LYS A 380 17.96 1.93 8.32
CA LYS A 380 18.37 3.13 7.58
C LYS A 380 17.51 3.30 6.31
N PHE A 381 17.04 4.52 6.02
CA PHE A 381 16.21 4.85 4.86
C PHE A 381 14.96 3.99 4.67
N LEU A 382 14.38 3.49 5.75
CA LEU A 382 13.07 2.84 5.78
C LEU A 382 12.07 3.76 6.48
N ALA A 383 11.12 4.29 5.71
CA ALA A 383 9.99 5.04 6.23
C ALA A 383 8.80 4.10 6.48
N VAL A 384 8.15 4.20 7.64
CA VAL A 384 6.90 3.46 7.92
C VAL A 384 5.74 4.45 7.98
N VAL A 385 4.80 4.35 7.05
CA VAL A 385 3.67 5.28 6.93
C VAL A 385 2.37 4.63 7.37
N SER A 386 1.63 5.30 8.25
CA SER A 386 0.37 4.77 8.79
C SER A 386 -0.84 5.31 8.04
N PRO A 387 -1.80 4.45 7.62
CA PRO A 387 -3.10 4.90 7.10
C PRO A 387 -4.22 4.94 8.17
N LEU A 388 -3.90 4.77 9.47
CA LEU A 388 -4.85 4.47 10.56
C LEU A 388 -6.07 5.41 10.71
N ASN A 389 -5.96 6.66 10.28
CA ASN A 389 -7.02 7.69 10.36
C ASN A 389 -7.55 8.10 8.97
N LEU A 390 -7.15 7.41 7.90
CA LEU A 390 -7.64 7.67 6.56
C LEU A 390 -8.92 6.86 6.35
N ILE A 391 -10.07 7.52 6.54
CA ILE A 391 -11.41 6.97 6.36
C ILE A 391 -12.23 7.88 5.44
N GLY A 392 -13.22 7.33 4.74
CA GLY A 392 -14.07 8.08 3.80
C GLY A 392 -13.52 8.11 2.37
N GLU A 393 -14.26 8.68 1.43
CA GLU A 393 -14.09 8.46 -0.01
C GLU A 393 -12.78 9.00 -0.63
N THR A 394 -12.01 9.80 0.09
CA THR A 394 -10.74 10.39 -0.39
C THR A 394 -9.50 9.78 0.24
N TRP A 395 -9.64 8.65 0.95
CA TRP A 395 -8.58 8.08 1.77
C TRP A 395 -7.34 7.66 0.95
N GLN A 396 -7.51 7.24 -0.31
CA GLN A 396 -6.42 6.82 -1.19
C GLN A 396 -5.49 7.96 -1.56
N SER A 397 -6.04 9.15 -1.86
CA SER A 397 -5.23 10.34 -2.15
C SER A 397 -4.43 10.77 -0.92
N ALA A 398 -5.06 10.76 0.26
CA ALA A 398 -4.36 11.05 1.52
C ALA A 398 -3.30 9.99 1.85
N ALA A 399 -3.50 8.72 1.46
CA ALA A 399 -2.50 7.69 1.60
C ALA A 399 -1.30 7.98 0.68
N ALA A 400 -1.56 8.41 -0.56
CA ALA A 400 -0.52 8.83 -1.49
C ALA A 400 0.28 10.05 -0.98
N ASP A 401 -0.35 11.02 -0.32
CA ASP A 401 0.36 12.14 0.34
C ASP A 401 1.36 11.65 1.39
N ARG A 402 0.97 10.68 2.21
CA ARG A 402 1.83 10.13 3.27
C ARG A 402 2.95 9.29 2.72
N ILE A 403 2.64 8.45 1.74
CA ILE A 403 3.66 7.64 1.04
C ILE A 403 4.68 8.57 0.38
N TYR A 404 4.22 9.65 -0.26
CA TYR A 404 5.10 10.66 -0.83
C TYR A 404 5.97 11.35 0.23
N SER A 405 5.39 11.71 1.38
CA SER A 405 6.16 12.29 2.49
C SER A 405 7.26 11.34 3.01
N GLY A 406 6.94 10.05 3.14
CA GLY A 406 7.91 9.01 3.47
C GLY A 406 9.00 8.86 2.41
N ALA A 407 8.62 8.94 1.13
CA ALA A 407 9.57 8.90 0.01
C ALA A 407 10.49 10.12 -0.01
N ILE A 408 9.98 11.34 0.23
CA ILE A 408 10.79 12.55 0.38
C ILE A 408 11.86 12.34 1.44
N ALA A 409 11.47 11.92 2.64
CA ALA A 409 12.43 11.71 3.72
C ALA A 409 13.47 10.62 3.40
N ALA A 410 13.02 9.46 2.92
CA ALA A 410 13.90 8.30 2.73
C ALA A 410 14.78 8.41 1.47
N ALA A 411 14.26 8.94 0.36
CA ALA A 411 14.89 8.83 -0.96
C ALA A 411 15.45 10.15 -1.51
N TYR A 412 14.96 11.31 -1.05
CA TYR A 412 15.37 12.62 -1.57
C TYR A 412 16.17 13.40 -0.52
N ASP A 413 15.67 13.47 0.71
CA ASP A 413 16.34 14.13 1.83
C ASP A 413 17.36 13.23 2.52
N GLN A 414 17.22 11.91 2.39
CA GLN A 414 18.02 10.90 3.11
C GLN A 414 18.11 11.19 4.62
N LYS A 415 16.97 11.56 5.22
CA LYS A 415 16.85 11.83 6.65
C LYS A 415 16.14 10.67 7.36
N PRO A 416 16.36 10.48 8.67
CA PRO A 416 15.49 9.64 9.47
C PRO A 416 14.03 10.07 9.26
N PHE A 417 13.18 9.12 8.90
CA PHE A 417 11.74 9.37 8.80
C PHE A 417 11.07 8.96 10.11
N SER A 418 10.38 9.91 10.73
CA SER A 418 9.52 9.63 11.87
C SER A 418 8.23 8.96 11.39
N PRO A 419 7.86 7.76 11.87
CA PRO A 419 6.54 7.16 11.61
C PRO A 419 5.41 7.84 12.40
N GLY A 420 5.61 9.09 12.86
CA GLY A 420 4.79 9.78 13.85
C GLY A 420 5.16 9.36 15.28
N PRO A 421 4.35 9.79 16.28
CA PRO A 421 4.61 9.44 17.67
C PRO A 421 4.67 7.92 17.88
N VAL A 422 5.74 7.47 18.57
CA VAL A 422 5.96 6.06 18.92
C VAL A 422 6.06 5.94 20.43
N PHE A 423 5.39 4.93 20.99
CA PHE A 423 5.49 4.63 22.42
C PHE A 423 6.95 4.40 22.84
N LYS A 424 7.40 5.16 23.85
CA LYS A 424 8.74 5.05 24.43
C LYS A 424 8.71 4.32 25.77
N SER A 425 7.89 4.82 26.69
CA SER A 425 7.85 4.31 28.06
C SER A 425 6.52 4.58 28.75
N VAL A 426 6.26 3.82 29.81
CA VAL A 426 5.15 4.03 30.73
C VAL A 426 5.68 4.14 32.16
N SER A 427 5.22 5.13 32.90
CA SER A 427 5.41 5.23 34.35
C SER A 427 4.07 5.22 35.04
N ILE A 428 3.92 4.43 36.11
CA ILE A 428 2.67 4.33 36.87
C ILE A 428 2.85 5.04 38.21
N ASP A 429 1.98 6.00 38.50
CA ASP A 429 1.86 6.62 39.82
C ASP A 429 0.41 6.47 40.31
N LYS A 430 0.25 5.76 41.43
CA LYS A 430 -1.04 5.44 42.04
C LYS A 430 -2.01 4.82 41.00
N ASN A 431 -3.07 5.55 40.64
CA ASN A 431 -4.12 5.11 39.72
C ASN A 431 -3.98 5.69 38.31
N LYS A 432 -2.85 6.35 38.00
CA LYS A 432 -2.58 6.95 36.70
C LYS A 432 -1.33 6.32 36.06
N ALA A 433 -1.32 6.25 34.74
CA ALA A 433 -0.15 5.90 33.97
C ALA A 433 0.22 7.06 33.04
N THR A 434 1.48 7.47 33.03
CA THR A 434 2.00 8.49 32.11
C THR A 434 2.75 7.78 31.00
N ILE A 435 2.31 8.01 29.78
CA ILE A 435 2.88 7.45 28.55
C ILE A 435 3.77 8.50 27.91
N THR A 436 5.03 8.16 27.64
CA THR A 436 5.95 9.04 26.91
C THR A 436 6.09 8.55 25.48
N PHE A 437 6.12 9.49 24.53
CA PHE A 437 6.32 9.21 23.11
C PHE A 437 7.67 9.76 22.63
N ASP A 438 8.36 8.97 21.83
CA ASP A 438 9.40 9.45 20.90
C ASP A 438 8.73 9.99 19.64
N ASN A 439 9.49 10.75 18.83
CA ASN A 439 9.03 11.32 17.56
C ASN A 439 7.79 12.23 17.71
N ALA A 440 7.75 12.96 18.82
CA ALA A 440 6.70 13.90 19.18
C ALA A 440 7.32 15.28 19.50
N GLU A 441 8.40 15.64 18.80
CA GLU A 441 9.03 16.94 18.91
C GLU A 441 8.02 18.05 18.61
N GLY A 442 7.97 19.07 19.45
CA GLY A 442 6.96 20.12 19.37
C GLY A 442 5.61 19.76 20.00
N GLY A 443 5.41 18.51 20.43
CA GLY A 443 4.28 18.05 21.23
C GLY A 443 3.27 17.17 20.50
N LEU A 444 2.29 16.69 21.26
CA LEU A 444 1.17 15.88 20.80
C LEU A 444 -0.11 16.70 20.70
N LYS A 445 -1.05 16.24 19.86
CA LYS A 445 -2.40 16.78 19.75
C LYS A 445 -3.42 15.68 19.43
N ALA A 446 -4.69 15.92 19.72
CA ALA A 446 -5.76 15.05 19.25
C ALA A 446 -6.49 15.69 18.07
N LEU A 447 -6.74 14.92 17.00
CA LEU A 447 -7.49 15.37 15.82
C LEU A 447 -8.74 14.51 15.61
N TYR A 448 -9.91 15.13 15.66
CA TYR A 448 -11.20 14.51 15.33
C TYR A 448 -11.55 14.83 13.88
N VAL A 449 -11.97 13.82 13.11
CA VAL A 449 -12.52 14.02 11.75
C VAL A 449 -13.98 13.62 11.77
N GLU A 450 -14.87 14.55 11.44
CA GLU A 450 -16.31 14.33 11.44
C GLU A 450 -16.92 14.74 10.10
N HIS A 451 -17.84 13.92 9.59
CA HIS A 451 -18.61 14.22 8.38
C HIS A 451 -19.72 15.21 8.73
N PHE A 452 -19.88 16.23 7.89
CA PHE A 452 -20.90 17.25 8.02
C PHE A 452 -21.57 17.50 6.66
N GLU A 453 -22.89 17.38 6.61
CA GLU A 453 -23.67 17.75 5.42
C GLU A 453 -23.92 19.27 5.46
N GLY A 454 -23.23 20.04 4.59
CA GLY A 454 -23.38 21.50 4.48
C GLY A 454 -22.18 22.21 3.85
N ASN A 455 -22.33 23.52 3.56
CA ASN A 455 -21.33 24.30 2.81
C ASN A 455 -20.15 24.71 3.69
N LYS A 456 -18.95 24.80 3.10
CA LYS A 456 -17.72 25.25 3.80
C LYS A 456 -17.88 26.59 4.53
N GLY A 457 -18.57 27.56 3.91
CA GLY A 457 -18.75 28.91 4.48
C GLY A 457 -19.59 28.93 5.77
N ASP A 458 -20.39 27.89 6.01
CA ASP A 458 -21.25 27.78 7.18
C ASP A 458 -20.49 27.23 8.41
N LEU A 459 -19.24 26.79 8.26
CA LEU A 459 -18.54 26.00 9.29
C LEU A 459 -17.26 26.63 9.82
N GLU A 460 -16.65 27.54 9.06
CA GLU A 460 -15.39 28.18 9.42
C GLU A 460 -15.61 29.16 10.59
N GLY A 461 -15.03 28.86 11.75
CA GLY A 461 -15.19 29.64 12.98
C GLY A 461 -16.41 29.28 13.85
N GLN A 462 -17.20 28.27 13.49
CA GLN A 462 -18.36 27.83 14.28
C GLN A 462 -18.01 26.82 15.39
N THR A 463 -18.80 26.83 16.46
CA THR A 463 -18.81 25.82 17.51
C THR A 463 -19.61 24.60 17.06
N VAL A 464 -18.97 23.45 16.92
CA VAL A 464 -19.64 22.18 16.58
C VAL A 464 -19.73 21.30 17.82
N ARG A 465 -20.89 20.66 18.05
CA ARG A 465 -21.07 19.67 19.11
C ARG A 465 -20.68 18.30 18.59
N ILE A 466 -19.58 17.74 19.11
CA ILE A 466 -19.25 16.33 18.89
C ILE A 466 -19.80 15.52 20.06
N THR A 467 -20.60 14.49 19.78
CA THR A 467 -21.04 13.53 20.78
C THR A 467 -20.38 12.18 20.50
N GLU A 468 -19.34 11.85 21.28
CA GLU A 468 -18.71 10.53 21.19
C GLU A 468 -19.41 9.55 22.13
N LYS A 469 -19.94 8.46 21.58
CA LYS A 469 -20.53 7.34 22.34
C LYS A 469 -19.51 6.21 22.41
N GLN A 470 -19.04 5.89 23.61
CA GLN A 470 -18.18 4.73 23.84
C GLN A 470 -18.94 3.64 24.58
N LYS A 471 -18.77 2.38 24.19
CA LYS A 471 -19.44 1.25 24.83
C LYS A 471 -18.58 0.71 25.98
N LEU A 472 -19.19 0.53 27.13
CA LEU A 472 -18.62 -0.11 28.31
C LEU A 472 -18.61 -1.63 28.16
N VAL A 473 -17.80 -2.26 29.00
CA VAL A 473 -17.64 -3.71 29.06
C VAL A 473 -18.93 -4.43 29.45
N ASP A 474 -19.81 -3.78 30.21
CA ASP A 474 -21.14 -4.30 30.61
C ASP A 474 -22.21 -4.17 29.51
N GLY A 475 -21.84 -3.65 28.34
CA GLY A 475 -22.74 -3.44 27.20
C GLY A 475 -23.50 -2.11 27.21
N ASN A 476 -23.41 -1.33 28.29
CA ASN A 476 -23.96 0.02 28.37
C ASN A 476 -23.03 1.03 27.65
N TYR A 477 -23.50 2.25 27.40
CA TYR A 477 -22.63 3.31 26.87
C TYR A 477 -22.04 4.13 28.03
N ALA A 478 -20.74 4.34 28.01
CA ALA A 478 -19.94 4.92 29.09
C ALA A 478 -20.27 6.38 29.35
N THR A 479 -20.52 7.14 28.28
CA THR A 479 -20.80 8.57 28.33
C THR A 479 -21.15 9.04 26.93
N GLU A 480 -22.18 9.87 26.79
CA GLU A 480 -22.21 10.88 25.72
C GLU A 480 -21.26 11.99 26.17
N ARG A 481 -20.06 12.06 25.62
CA ARG A 481 -19.21 13.23 25.86
C ARG A 481 -19.59 14.29 24.85
N THR A 482 -20.38 15.29 25.27
CA THR A 482 -20.56 16.51 24.50
C THR A 482 -19.27 17.31 24.56
N ILE A 483 -18.53 17.35 23.47
CA ILE A 483 -17.41 18.27 23.32
C ILE A 483 -18.02 19.59 22.85
N ALA A 484 -18.32 20.47 23.80
CA ALA A 484 -18.62 21.86 23.49
C ALA A 484 -17.29 22.55 23.13
N VAL A 485 -17.21 23.10 21.92
CA VAL A 485 -16.20 24.10 21.61
C VAL A 485 -16.67 25.41 22.26
N ASP A 486 -16.39 25.56 23.55
CA ASP A 486 -16.53 26.82 24.28
C ASP A 486 -15.61 27.86 23.61
N PRO A 487 -16.01 29.13 23.47
CA PRO A 487 -15.10 30.22 23.12
C PRO A 487 -13.81 30.25 23.98
N ALA A 488 -13.85 29.68 25.20
CA ALA A 488 -12.71 29.49 26.08
C ALA A 488 -12.05 28.09 26.00
N SER A 489 -12.66 27.09 25.33
CA SER A 489 -12.01 25.79 25.10
C SER A 489 -11.14 25.82 23.84
N THR A 490 -9.96 25.22 23.95
CA THR A 490 -8.90 25.25 22.93
C THR A 490 -9.19 24.42 21.67
N ALA A 491 -10.42 23.91 21.49
CA ALA A 491 -10.76 23.09 20.34
C ALA A 491 -10.99 23.98 19.10
N LYS A 492 -10.30 23.74 17.99
CA LYS A 492 -10.41 24.57 16.79
C LYS A 492 -10.72 23.73 15.56
N VAL A 493 -11.64 24.18 14.71
CA VAL A 493 -11.77 23.66 13.34
C VAL A 493 -10.53 24.10 12.57
N VAL A 494 -9.69 23.14 12.17
CA VAL A 494 -8.40 23.41 11.50
C VAL A 494 -8.41 23.08 10.02
N LYS A 495 -9.40 22.32 9.54
CA LYS A 495 -9.55 21.99 8.12
C LYS A 495 -11.00 21.66 7.78
N VAL A 496 -11.46 22.16 6.64
CA VAL A 496 -12.71 21.75 6.00
C VAL A 496 -12.36 21.15 4.64
N ALA A 497 -12.60 19.86 4.44
CA ALA A 497 -12.52 19.23 3.12
C ALA A 497 -13.92 19.21 2.50
N VAL A 498 -14.03 19.50 1.21
CA VAL A 498 -15.30 19.63 0.51
C VAL A 498 -15.33 18.68 -0.68
N LYS A 499 -16.39 17.90 -0.79
CA LYS A 499 -16.72 17.15 -2.00
C LYS A 499 -17.98 17.75 -2.61
N LYS A 500 -17.90 18.15 -3.87
CA LYS A 500 -19.07 18.48 -4.68
C LYS A 500 -19.43 17.28 -5.53
N THR A 501 -20.62 16.73 -5.31
CA THR A 501 -21.17 15.66 -6.11
C THR A 501 -22.28 16.26 -6.97
N GLU A 502 -22.20 16.06 -8.28
CA GLU A 502 -23.30 16.40 -9.19
C GLU A 502 -24.37 15.32 -9.08
N GLU A 503 -25.59 15.72 -8.73
CA GLU A 503 -26.79 14.90 -8.76
C GLU A 503 -27.65 15.33 -9.93
N LYS A 504 -27.89 14.41 -10.88
CA LYS A 504 -28.88 14.61 -11.93
C LYS A 504 -30.29 14.41 -11.36
N LEU A 505 -31.07 15.48 -11.36
CA LEU A 505 -32.47 15.47 -10.96
C LEU A 505 -33.32 14.79 -12.02
N LYS A 506 -34.47 14.25 -11.60
CA LYS A 506 -35.40 13.52 -12.49
C LYS A 506 -35.93 14.36 -13.66
N ASN A 507 -35.82 15.69 -13.59
CA ASN A 507 -36.24 16.63 -14.64
C ASN A 507 -35.11 17.00 -15.63
N GLY A 508 -33.92 16.40 -15.50
CA GLY A 508 -32.75 16.70 -16.35
C GLY A 508 -31.95 17.92 -15.90
N GLU A 509 -32.25 18.52 -14.75
CA GLU A 509 -31.42 19.56 -14.15
C GLU A 509 -30.33 18.92 -13.26
N SER A 510 -29.17 19.57 -13.17
CA SER A 510 -28.13 19.16 -12.23
C SER A 510 -28.22 19.99 -10.94
N SER A 511 -28.25 19.33 -9.79
CA SER A 511 -27.98 19.94 -8.49
C SER A 511 -26.62 19.49 -7.97
N PHE A 512 -25.93 20.34 -7.22
CA PHE A 512 -24.67 19.94 -6.58
C PHE A 512 -24.91 19.72 -5.09
N LYS A 513 -24.64 18.50 -4.61
CA LYS A 513 -24.57 18.21 -3.18
C LYS A 513 -23.14 18.49 -2.69
N GLU A 514 -23.01 19.36 -1.69
CA GLU A 514 -21.75 19.64 -1.02
C GLU A 514 -21.68 18.84 0.29
N ASP A 515 -20.81 17.83 0.33
CA ASP A 515 -20.48 17.10 1.56
C ASP A 515 -19.16 17.64 2.11
N SER A 516 -19.14 18.01 3.38
CA SER A 516 -17.96 18.58 4.05
C SER A 516 -17.43 17.65 5.14
N TRP A 517 -16.11 17.66 5.36
CA TRP A 517 -15.47 16.99 6.50
C TRP A 517 -14.71 18.00 7.33
N LEU A 518 -14.98 18.01 8.63
CA LEU A 518 -14.35 18.89 9.61
C LEU A 518 -13.22 18.15 10.32
N THR A 519 -12.03 18.76 10.33
CA THR A 519 -10.97 18.36 11.25
C THR A 519 -10.97 19.31 12.44
N ILE A 520 -11.20 18.77 13.63
CA ILE A 520 -11.23 19.51 14.89
C ILE A 520 -10.02 19.11 15.73
N GLU A 521 -9.17 20.07 16.05
CA GLU A 521 -8.00 19.88 16.90
C GLU A 521 -8.38 20.09 18.37
N ASN A 522 -8.06 19.13 19.24
CA ASN A 522 -8.23 19.21 20.69
C ASN A 522 -6.88 18.92 21.39
N PRO A 523 -6.24 19.92 22.01
CA PRO A 523 -4.90 19.74 22.56
C PRO A 523 -4.88 19.00 23.90
N VAL A 524 -6.01 18.79 24.58
CA VAL A 524 -6.02 18.28 25.97
C VAL A 524 -6.49 16.84 26.14
N SER A 525 -7.23 16.25 25.20
CA SER A 525 -7.77 14.89 25.37
C SER A 525 -7.75 14.06 24.09
N ALA A 526 -7.16 12.88 24.18
CA ALA A 526 -7.11 11.85 23.14
C ALA A 526 -8.02 10.66 23.46
N THR A 527 -8.47 9.94 22.44
CA THR A 527 -9.30 8.74 22.53
C THR A 527 -8.51 7.52 22.05
N GLY A 528 -9.02 6.32 22.31
CA GLY A 528 -8.37 5.08 21.88
C GLY A 528 -7.42 4.45 22.91
N PHE A 529 -7.28 5.06 24.09
CA PHE A 529 -6.53 4.49 25.21
C PHE A 529 -7.39 3.57 26.07
N ALA A 530 -6.84 2.42 26.40
CA ALA A 530 -7.42 1.45 27.32
C ALA A 530 -6.43 1.10 28.42
N ILE A 531 -6.91 0.92 29.64
CA ILE A 531 -6.12 0.66 30.85
C ILE A 531 -6.68 -0.53 31.63
N ALA A 532 -5.81 -1.35 32.21
CA ALA A 532 -6.21 -2.53 32.99
C ALA A 532 -5.33 -2.72 34.23
N GLU A 533 -5.88 -3.37 35.26
CA GLU A 533 -5.11 -4.00 36.34
C GLU A 533 -4.54 -5.35 35.87
N ASP A 534 -3.74 -6.01 36.71
CA ASP A 534 -3.15 -7.31 36.37
C ASP A 534 -4.24 -8.34 36.04
N LYS A 535 -4.21 -8.88 34.82
CA LYS A 535 -5.15 -9.89 34.28
C LYS A 535 -6.63 -9.49 34.29
N ALA A 536 -6.95 -8.22 34.56
CA ALA A 536 -8.31 -7.70 34.48
C ALA A 536 -8.67 -7.32 33.03
N PRO A 537 -9.97 -7.32 32.66
CA PRO A 537 -10.40 -6.75 31.39
C PRO A 537 -9.98 -5.28 31.27
N PHE A 538 -9.59 -4.88 30.05
CA PHE A 538 -9.30 -3.48 29.76
C PHE A 538 -10.55 -2.62 29.87
N LYS A 539 -10.38 -1.39 30.37
CA LYS A 539 -11.40 -0.33 30.43
C LYS A 539 -10.94 0.86 29.60
N TRP A 540 -11.87 1.60 29.00
CA TRP A 540 -11.55 2.86 28.33
C TRP A 540 -10.94 3.84 29.34
N ALA A 541 -9.91 4.55 28.93
CA ALA A 541 -9.18 5.50 29.78
C ALA A 541 -9.56 6.94 29.45
N ASN A 542 -9.66 7.76 30.50
CA ASN A 542 -9.54 9.20 30.41
C ASN A 542 -8.10 9.58 30.07
N THR A 543 -7.90 10.72 29.42
CA THR A 543 -6.59 11.17 28.96
C THR A 543 -6.38 12.66 29.18
N ALA A 544 -5.12 13.03 29.43
CA ALA A 544 -4.61 14.40 29.42
C ALA A 544 -3.28 14.44 28.65
N ILE A 545 -3.16 15.34 27.66
CA ILE A 545 -1.95 15.50 26.85
C ILE A 545 -1.09 16.64 27.41
N GLU A 546 0.19 16.38 27.64
CA GLU A 546 1.17 17.37 28.11
C GLU A 546 2.50 17.18 27.39
N GLY A 547 2.80 18.08 26.44
CA GLY A 547 4.01 18.00 25.62
C GLY A 547 4.05 16.70 24.81
N ASN A 548 5.06 15.86 25.06
CA ASN A 548 5.21 14.54 24.44
C ASN A 548 4.68 13.38 25.32
N THR A 549 3.90 13.70 26.35
CA THR A 549 3.32 12.69 27.24
C THR A 549 1.79 12.69 27.22
N VAL A 550 1.21 11.54 27.52
CA VAL A 550 -0.22 11.38 27.76
C VAL A 550 -0.42 10.69 29.11
N THR A 551 -1.07 11.38 30.04
CA THR A 551 -1.52 10.78 31.29
C THR A 551 -2.85 10.08 31.07
N VAL A 552 -2.94 8.80 31.44
CA VAL A 552 -4.11 7.94 31.26
C VAL A 552 -4.61 7.38 32.59
N TRP A 553 -5.92 7.34 32.80
CA TRP A 553 -6.52 6.77 34.01
C TRP A 553 -7.96 6.30 33.79
N ASN A 554 -8.47 5.48 34.71
CA ASN A 554 -9.88 5.14 34.80
C ASN A 554 -10.25 5.08 36.29
N ASP A 555 -11.37 5.66 36.70
CA ASP A 555 -11.70 5.80 38.12
C ASP A 555 -11.94 4.46 38.82
N GLU A 556 -12.29 3.42 38.07
CA GLU A 556 -12.47 2.05 38.57
C GLU A 556 -11.18 1.22 38.56
N VAL A 557 -10.11 1.70 37.91
CA VAL A 557 -8.81 1.02 37.85
C VAL A 557 -7.89 1.65 38.90
N LYS A 558 -7.70 0.95 40.03
CA LYS A 558 -6.97 1.48 41.18
C LYS A 558 -5.47 1.19 41.09
N LYS A 559 -5.10 0.05 40.51
CA LYS A 559 -3.70 -0.40 40.37
C LYS A 559 -3.39 -0.75 38.91
N PRO A 560 -3.25 0.25 38.03
CA PRO A 560 -2.99 0.00 36.62
C PRO A 560 -1.69 -0.77 36.43
N LYS A 561 -1.70 -1.71 35.48
CA LYS A 561 -0.57 -2.57 35.11
C LYS A 561 -0.35 -2.62 33.60
N ALA A 562 -1.40 -2.39 32.82
CA ALA A 562 -1.31 -2.40 31.37
C ALA A 562 -2.05 -1.21 30.75
N VAL A 563 -1.46 -0.65 29.70
CA VAL A 563 -2.06 0.37 28.84
C VAL A 563 -1.93 -0.07 27.38
N ARG A 564 -2.96 0.22 26.59
CA ARG A 564 -2.99 0.01 25.15
C ARG A 564 -3.55 1.23 24.45
N TYR A 565 -3.06 1.53 23.26
CA TYR A 565 -3.58 2.57 22.39
C TYR A 565 -3.85 2.01 21.00
N GLY A 566 -5.03 2.31 20.45
CA GLY A 566 -5.40 1.93 19.08
C GLY A 566 -5.33 0.42 18.80
N TRP A 567 -5.58 -0.40 19.83
CA TRP A 567 -5.31 -1.84 19.80
C TRP A 567 -6.48 -2.67 19.25
N ALA A 568 -6.80 -2.47 17.97
CA ALA A 568 -7.86 -3.20 17.25
C ALA A 568 -7.62 -3.22 15.73
N ASN A 569 -8.35 -4.07 14.99
CA ASN A 569 -8.31 -4.09 13.52
C ASN A 569 -8.77 -2.77 12.89
N ASN A 570 -9.81 -2.14 13.44
CA ASN A 570 -10.27 -0.80 13.07
C ASN A 570 -10.41 0.04 14.34
N PRO A 571 -9.30 0.58 14.86
CA PRO A 571 -9.27 1.18 16.19
C PRO A 571 -9.95 2.55 16.25
N ILE A 572 -10.42 2.91 17.45
CA ILE A 572 -10.62 4.32 17.78
C ILE A 572 -9.25 4.87 18.20
N GLY A 573 -8.83 5.97 17.59
CA GLY A 573 -7.58 6.65 17.94
C GLY A 573 -7.47 7.97 17.19
N ASN A 574 -7.11 9.02 17.91
CA ASN A 574 -7.04 10.38 17.39
C ASN A 574 -5.77 11.13 17.78
N LEU A 575 -4.81 10.47 18.42
CA LEU A 575 -3.54 11.08 18.83
C LEU A 575 -2.63 11.26 17.61
N HIS A 576 -2.04 12.44 17.48
CA HIS A 576 -1.12 12.81 16.42
C HIS A 576 0.08 13.57 16.99
N GLY A 577 1.18 13.56 16.26
CA GLY A 577 2.23 14.55 16.45
C GLY A 577 1.73 15.94 16.04
N LYS A 578 2.46 16.99 16.44
CA LYS A 578 2.16 18.35 16.01
C LYS A 578 2.24 18.53 14.49
N ASP A 579 3.06 17.72 13.84
CA ASP A 579 3.18 17.56 12.38
C ASP A 579 1.93 16.97 11.69
N GLY A 580 0.98 16.44 12.47
CA GLY A 580 -0.25 15.83 11.98
C GLY A 580 -0.11 14.36 11.58
N ILE A 581 1.02 13.70 11.86
CA ILE A 581 1.19 12.26 11.63
C ILE A 581 0.54 11.50 12.79
N PRO A 582 -0.32 10.49 12.54
CA PRO A 582 -1.00 9.74 13.60
C PRO A 582 -0.01 8.94 14.45
N ALA A 583 -0.29 8.85 15.74
CA ALA A 583 0.45 8.01 16.67
C ALA A 583 0.22 6.52 16.36
N ASN A 584 1.27 5.73 16.57
CA ASN A 584 1.24 4.29 16.32
C ASN A 584 0.53 3.53 17.44
N CYS A 585 -0.15 2.43 17.10
CA CYS A 585 -0.73 1.55 18.12
C CYS A 585 0.37 0.89 18.97
N PHE A 586 0.11 0.72 20.26
CA PHE A 586 1.06 0.08 21.17
C PHE A 586 0.36 -0.64 22.31
N ARG A 587 1.13 -1.48 23.00
CA ARG A 587 0.75 -2.12 24.26
C ARG A 587 1.92 -2.16 25.24
N THR A 588 1.62 -2.08 26.54
CA THR A 588 2.64 -2.18 27.60
C THR A 588 2.72 -3.57 28.23
N ASP A 589 1.82 -4.49 27.87
CA ASP A 589 1.74 -5.86 28.38
C ASP A 589 2.40 -6.87 27.42
N LYS A 590 3.70 -6.66 27.15
CA LYS A 590 4.48 -7.52 26.24
C LYS A 590 4.94 -8.81 26.88
#